data_AF-A0A842UMC7-F1
#
_entry.id   AF-A0A842UMC7-F1
#
_cell.length_a   1.000
_cell.length_b   1.000
_cell.length_c   1.000
_cell.angle_alpha   90.00
_cell.angle_beta   90.00
_cell.angle_gamma   90.00
#
_symmetry.space_group_name_H-M   'P 1'
#
loop_
_entity.id
_entity.type
_entity.pdbx_description
1 polymer ?
#
loop_
_entity_poly.entity_id
_entity_poly.type
_entity_poly.pdbx_seq_one_letter_code
_entity_poly.pdbx_strand_id
1 'polypeptide(L)'
;MPKKLSPTVKCEVCYNRYKSLVGHVKKHGLTVKEYKKKYEGAAVVSSLTRRRMQLSRLRYVLKKRGAKPEKYKTEKALKLALAHRGRKHTPEAREKIRKARLGSKLSKEHKLAISAGLLGHEVSEETRKKLSQVEFTEERRRNISQAQSAEKSNTWKGGVSRHLYFGKGKYRLKKIFGEPLKCFFPGCDKVEGKNTKSVDCHHLDGDHENNPLDGSNWLPLCRKHHMLVDGRLRSSTPEEVEKARDLASKVHADHMKENYVGEVKAYHE
;
A
#
# COMPACT_ATOMS: atom_id res chain seq x y z
N MET A 1 -11.90 48.99 44.13
CA MET A 1 -11.44 47.92 43.21
C MET A 1 -12.28 47.93 41.94
N PRO A 2 -11.69 47.98 40.74
CA PRO A 2 -12.46 47.99 39.50
C PRO A 2 -13.26 46.68 39.36
N LYS A 3 -14.59 46.78 39.20
CA LYS A 3 -15.45 45.62 38.90
C LYS A 3 -14.98 45.02 37.57
N LYS A 4 -14.40 43.81 37.60
CA LYS A 4 -14.00 43.09 36.38
C LYS A 4 -15.22 42.90 35.48
N LEU A 5 -15.33 43.68 34.41
CA LEU A 5 -16.38 43.53 33.42
C LEU A 5 -16.28 42.11 32.84
N SER A 6 -17.30 41.28 33.08
CA SER A 6 -17.35 39.97 32.46
C SER A 6 -17.45 40.16 30.95
N PRO A 7 -16.58 39.53 30.14
CA PRO A 7 -16.61 39.69 28.70
C PRO A 7 -17.94 39.21 28.15
N THR A 8 -18.67 40.16 27.56
CA THR A 8 -19.99 39.98 26.96
C THR A 8 -19.91 40.17 25.46
N VAL A 9 -20.89 39.62 24.75
CA VAL A 9 -21.15 39.84 23.33
C VAL A 9 -22.39 40.71 23.20
N LYS A 10 -22.33 41.71 22.31
CA LYS A 10 -23.43 42.61 21.99
C LYS A 10 -24.36 41.90 21.01
N CYS A 11 -25.67 41.95 21.25
CA CYS A 11 -26.65 41.53 20.25
C CYS A 11 -26.81 42.64 19.20
N GLU A 12 -26.76 42.33 17.91
CA GLU A 12 -26.92 43.33 16.83
C GLU A 12 -28.40 43.70 16.58
N VAL A 13 -29.35 42.99 17.19
CA VAL A 13 -30.78 43.29 17.07
C VAL A 13 -31.24 44.27 18.16
N CYS A 14 -30.86 44.02 19.42
CA CYS A 14 -31.33 44.83 20.56
C CYS A 14 -30.21 45.52 21.35
N TYR A 15 -28.96 45.40 20.91
CA TYR A 15 -27.77 46.03 21.49
C TYR A 15 -27.44 45.70 22.96
N ASN A 16 -28.23 44.84 23.60
CA ASN A 16 -27.95 44.32 24.93
C ASN A 16 -26.74 43.37 24.93
N ARG A 17 -26.05 43.32 26.08
CA ARG A 17 -24.82 42.54 26.28
C ARG A 17 -25.09 41.25 27.04
N TYR A 18 -24.67 40.11 26.47
CA TYR A 18 -24.88 38.78 27.06
C TYR A 18 -23.58 37.99 27.14
N LYS A 19 -23.50 36.98 28.03
CA LYS A 19 -22.38 36.03 28.05
C LYS A 19 -22.39 35.08 26.84
N SER A 20 -23.60 34.78 26.36
CA SER A 20 -23.89 33.92 25.21
C SER A 20 -25.21 34.35 24.58
N LEU A 21 -25.24 34.50 23.27
CA LEU A 21 -26.42 34.85 22.48
C LEU A 21 -27.27 33.63 22.09
N VAL A 22 -26.80 32.38 22.35
CA VAL A 22 -27.48 31.16 21.86
C VAL A 22 -28.96 31.08 22.26
N GLY A 23 -29.28 31.38 23.53
CA GLY A 23 -30.67 31.43 24.00
C GLY A 23 -31.37 32.75 23.68
N HIS A 24 -30.62 33.85 23.62
CA HIS A 24 -31.18 35.18 23.42
C HIS A 24 -31.70 35.40 22.00
N VAL A 25 -30.99 34.88 20.99
CA VAL A 25 -31.34 35.07 19.56
C VAL A 25 -32.73 34.52 19.23
N LYS A 26 -33.19 33.50 19.97
CA LYS A 26 -34.56 32.96 19.85
C LYS A 26 -35.64 33.97 20.20
N LYS A 27 -35.36 34.94 21.09
CA LYS A 27 -36.30 36.03 21.41
C LYS A 27 -36.56 36.96 20.23
N HIS A 28 -35.68 36.93 19.22
CA HIS A 28 -35.81 37.69 17.97
C HIS A 28 -36.35 36.83 16.82
N GLY A 29 -36.88 35.63 17.10
CA GLY A 29 -37.38 34.73 16.05
C GLY A 29 -36.29 34.19 15.12
N LEU A 30 -35.01 34.27 15.51
CA LEU A 30 -33.89 33.81 14.72
C LEU A 30 -33.27 32.55 15.32
N THR A 31 -32.75 31.69 14.45
CA THR A 31 -31.77 30.67 14.83
C THR A 31 -30.37 31.26 14.85
N VAL A 32 -29.43 30.58 15.53
CA VAL A 32 -28.02 31.01 15.56
C VAL A 32 -27.39 31.04 14.17
N LYS A 33 -27.82 30.15 13.26
CA LYS A 33 -27.33 30.09 11.88
C LYS A 33 -27.82 31.28 11.07
N GLU A 34 -29.12 31.60 11.16
CA GLU A 34 -29.72 32.78 10.51
C GLU A 34 -29.12 34.07 11.04
N TYR A 35 -28.93 34.18 12.36
CA TYR A 35 -28.30 35.34 12.97
C TYR A 35 -26.88 35.57 12.44
N LYS A 36 -26.06 34.53 12.32
CA LYS A 36 -24.71 34.64 11.73
C LYS A 36 -24.73 35.00 10.25
N LYS A 37 -25.76 34.55 9.51
CA LYS A 37 -25.94 34.88 8.10
C LYS A 37 -26.36 36.35 7.93
N LYS A 38 -27.23 36.84 8.81
CA LYS A 38 -27.71 38.24 8.80
C LYS A 38 -26.67 39.22 9.32
N TYR A 39 -25.86 38.82 10.29
CA TYR A 39 -24.83 39.64 10.92
C TYR A 39 -23.48 38.95 10.80
N GLU A 40 -22.88 39.08 9.62
CA GLU A 40 -21.58 38.48 9.33
C GLU A 40 -20.50 39.05 10.28
N GLY A 41 -19.68 38.17 10.87
CA GLY A 41 -18.69 38.55 11.89
C GLY A 41 -19.21 38.68 13.33
N ALA A 42 -20.53 38.69 13.56
CA ALA A 42 -21.08 38.82 14.92
C ALA A 42 -20.76 37.60 15.79
N ALA A 43 -20.11 37.84 16.94
CA ALA A 43 -19.77 36.79 17.89
C ALA A 43 -20.99 36.35 18.71
N VAL A 44 -21.42 35.10 18.55
CA VAL A 44 -22.55 34.52 19.30
C VAL A 44 -22.18 34.19 20.76
N VAL A 45 -20.90 33.93 21.03
CA VAL A 45 -20.41 33.52 22.34
C VAL A 45 -19.14 34.31 22.63
N SER A 46 -19.01 34.86 23.85
CA SER A 46 -17.84 35.63 24.22
C SER A 46 -16.57 34.78 24.17
N SER A 47 -15.42 35.42 23.90
CA SER A 47 -14.12 34.75 23.79
C SER A 47 -13.78 33.91 25.03
N LEU A 48 -14.11 34.43 26.22
CA LEU A 48 -13.92 33.73 27.49
C LEU A 48 -14.81 32.48 27.60
N THR A 49 -16.10 32.60 27.25
CA THR A 49 -17.04 31.47 27.28
C THR A 49 -16.61 30.39 26.27
N ARG A 50 -16.19 30.79 25.06
CA ARG A 50 -15.62 29.88 24.05
C ARG A 50 -14.41 29.13 24.60
N ARG A 51 -13.49 29.83 25.28
CA ARG A 51 -12.31 29.22 25.92
C ARG A 51 -12.69 28.22 27.01
N ARG A 52 -13.66 28.55 27.87
CA ARG A 52 -14.16 27.63 28.91
C ARG A 52 -14.77 26.36 28.31
N MET A 53 -15.56 26.49 27.23
CA MET A 53 -16.12 25.34 26.51
C MET A 53 -15.03 24.45 25.91
N GLN A 54 -13.98 25.04 25.31
CA GLN A 54 -12.84 24.29 24.77
C GLN A 54 -12.08 23.53 25.86
N LEU A 55 -11.84 24.16 27.03
CA LEU A 55 -11.21 23.51 28.18
C LEU A 55 -12.06 22.35 28.72
N SER A 56 -13.38 22.53 28.83
CA SER A 56 -14.30 21.48 29.26
C SER A 56 -14.28 20.29 28.30
N ARG A 57 -14.36 20.53 26.98
CA ARG A 57 -14.27 19.49 25.95
C ARG A 57 -12.92 18.76 25.99
N LEU A 58 -11.83 19.49 26.23
CA LEU A 58 -10.50 18.88 26.37
C LEU A 58 -10.43 17.96 27.60
N ARG A 59 -10.94 18.41 28.76
CA ARG A 59 -11.02 17.58 29.97
C ARG A 59 -11.81 16.29 29.72
N TYR A 60 -12.95 16.38 29.04
CA TYR A 60 -13.76 15.23 28.68
C TYR A 60 -13.01 14.23 27.79
N VAL A 61 -12.35 14.71 26.73
CA VAL A 61 -11.58 13.86 25.81
C VAL A 61 -10.41 13.17 26.52
N LEU A 62 -9.70 13.91 27.39
CA LEU A 62 -8.59 13.35 28.17
C LEU A 62 -9.08 12.27 29.15
N LYS A 63 -10.21 12.50 29.83
CA LYS A 63 -10.85 11.51 30.70
C LYS A 63 -11.22 10.23 29.94
N LYS A 64 -11.79 10.35 28.73
CA LYS A 64 -12.16 9.19 27.89
C LYS A 64 -10.95 8.40 27.38
N ARG A 65 -9.78 9.01 27.26
CA ARG A 65 -8.53 8.35 26.82
C ARG A 65 -7.76 7.66 27.95
N GLY A 66 -8.37 7.49 29.13
CA GLY A 66 -7.72 6.86 30.28
C GLY A 66 -6.57 7.68 30.87
N ALA A 67 -6.44 8.96 30.51
CA ALA A 67 -5.42 9.81 31.10
C ALA A 67 -5.74 10.02 32.58
N LYS A 68 -4.83 9.61 33.47
CA LYS A 68 -4.97 9.82 34.91
C LYS A 68 -5.24 11.30 35.19
N PRO A 69 -6.31 11.66 35.92
CA PRO A 69 -6.70 13.05 36.17
C PRO A 69 -5.58 13.91 36.73
N GLU A 70 -4.68 13.31 37.53
CA GLU A 70 -3.50 13.95 38.14
C GLU A 70 -2.70 14.81 37.15
N LYS A 71 -2.41 14.29 35.95
CA LYS A 71 -1.45 14.91 35.00
C LYS A 71 -1.99 16.20 34.35
N TYR A 72 -3.30 16.45 34.44
CA TYR A 72 -3.98 17.59 33.79
C TYR A 72 -4.80 18.45 34.76
N LYS A 73 -4.54 18.34 36.08
CA LYS A 73 -5.23 19.15 37.10
C LYS A 73 -4.99 20.66 36.92
N THR A 74 -3.82 21.07 36.42
CA THR A 74 -3.50 22.50 36.31
C THR A 74 -4.10 23.13 35.05
N GLU A 75 -4.73 24.30 35.22
CA GLU A 75 -5.25 25.10 34.12
C GLU A 75 -4.15 25.43 33.08
N LYS A 76 -2.90 25.56 33.54
CA LYS A 76 -1.71 25.77 32.71
C LYS A 76 -1.47 24.62 31.73
N ALA A 77 -1.53 23.36 32.19
CA ALA A 77 -1.34 22.20 31.33
C ALA A 77 -2.41 22.11 30.23
N LEU A 78 -3.67 22.40 30.56
CA LEU A 78 -4.77 22.42 29.58
C LEU A 78 -4.61 23.57 28.57
N LYS A 79 -4.16 24.76 29.01
CA LYS A 79 -3.86 25.89 28.11
C LYS A 79 -2.75 25.53 27.13
N LEU A 80 -1.68 24.90 27.60
CA LEU A 80 -0.57 24.45 26.76
C LEU A 80 -1.03 23.39 25.74
N ALA A 81 -1.78 22.39 26.19
CA ALA A 81 -2.33 21.36 25.32
C ALA A 81 -3.26 21.93 24.24
N LEU A 82 -4.09 22.93 24.58
CA LEU A 82 -4.91 23.64 23.59
C LEU A 82 -4.06 24.42 22.58
N ALA A 83 -2.98 25.07 23.01
CA ALA A 83 -2.09 25.84 22.13
C ALA A 83 -1.36 24.96 21.11
N HIS A 84 -0.98 23.72 21.49
CA HIS A 84 -0.34 22.78 20.58
C HIS A 84 -1.31 21.96 19.73
N ARG A 85 -2.61 21.93 20.10
CA ARG A 85 -3.61 21.16 19.35
C ARG A 85 -3.79 21.73 17.95
N GLY A 86 -3.45 20.92 16.95
CA GLY A 86 -3.59 21.30 15.54
C GLY A 86 -2.41 22.11 14.99
N ARG A 87 -1.35 22.34 15.76
CA ARG A 87 -0.11 22.91 15.23
C ARG A 87 0.48 21.94 14.21
N LYS A 88 0.52 22.34 12.95
CA LYS A 88 1.15 21.57 11.88
C LYS A 88 2.66 21.61 12.07
N HIS A 89 3.33 20.46 11.94
CA HIS A 89 4.79 20.44 11.85
C HIS A 89 5.25 21.17 10.59
N THR A 90 6.35 21.92 10.72
CA THR A 90 7.05 22.54 9.58
C THR A 90 7.55 21.47 8.62
N PRO A 91 7.79 21.79 7.33
CA PRO A 91 8.35 20.83 6.38
C PRO A 91 9.65 20.19 6.88
N GLU A 92 10.56 20.99 7.44
CA GLU A 92 11.81 20.52 8.04
C GLU A 92 11.59 19.54 9.20
N ALA A 93 10.65 19.84 10.10
CA ALA A 93 10.34 18.96 11.21
C ALA A 93 9.72 17.63 10.74
N ARG A 94 8.87 17.67 9.70
CA ARG A 94 8.33 16.46 9.08
C ARG A 94 9.43 15.61 8.46
N GLU A 95 10.39 16.25 7.77
CA GLU A 95 11.51 15.57 7.15
C GLU A 95 12.44 14.92 8.19
N LYS A 96 12.73 15.61 9.30
CA LYS A 96 13.48 15.03 10.42
C LYS A 96 12.76 13.80 11.02
N ILE A 97 11.45 13.89 11.22
CA ILE A 97 10.64 12.75 11.71
C ILE A 97 10.65 11.61 10.69
N ARG A 98 10.55 11.91 9.39
CA ARG A 98 10.61 10.92 8.31
C ARG A 98 11.95 10.20 8.32
N LYS A 99 13.06 10.93 8.32
CA LYS A 99 14.42 10.37 8.38
C LYS A 99 14.63 9.49 9.61
N ALA A 100 14.19 9.95 10.79
CA ALA A 100 14.31 9.17 12.02
C ALA A 100 13.46 7.88 12.02
N ARG A 101 12.38 7.82 11.23
CA ARG A 101 11.51 6.63 11.11
C ARG A 101 11.83 5.77 9.88
N LEU A 102 12.64 6.27 8.95
CA LEU A 102 13.00 5.52 7.76
C LEU A 102 13.86 4.32 8.19
N GLY A 103 13.40 3.11 7.87
CA GLY A 103 14.10 1.87 8.20
C GLY A 103 13.85 1.31 9.61
N SER A 104 13.13 2.01 10.49
CA SER A 104 12.81 1.46 11.81
C SER A 104 11.76 0.34 11.69
N LYS A 105 12.14 -0.86 12.11
CA LYS A 105 11.25 -2.03 12.11
C LYS A 105 10.46 -2.06 13.43
N LEU A 106 9.14 -2.27 13.34
CA LEU A 106 8.33 -2.52 14.53
C LEU A 106 8.77 -3.83 15.21
N SER A 107 8.82 -3.84 16.53
CA SER A 107 9.11 -5.05 17.32
C SER A 107 8.04 -6.12 17.07
N LYS A 108 8.39 -7.39 17.33
CA LYS A 108 7.45 -8.51 17.18
C LYS A 108 6.22 -8.32 18.08
N GLU A 109 6.44 -7.95 19.34
CA GLU A 109 5.37 -7.64 20.31
C GLU A 109 4.43 -6.54 19.79
N HIS A 110 4.98 -5.47 19.21
CA HIS A 110 4.17 -4.39 18.67
C HIS A 110 3.33 -4.84 17.46
N LYS A 111 3.90 -5.67 16.57
CA LYS A 111 3.16 -6.26 15.45
C LYS A 111 2.02 -7.15 15.93
N LEU A 112 2.26 -7.97 16.96
CA LEU A 112 1.25 -8.82 17.57
C LEU A 112 0.12 -7.99 18.21
N ALA A 113 0.45 -6.91 18.92
CA ALA A 113 -0.54 -6.02 19.52
C ALA A 113 -1.43 -5.35 18.46
N ILE A 114 -0.85 -4.90 17.33
CA ILE A 114 -1.63 -4.37 16.20
C ILE A 114 -2.55 -5.46 15.64
N SER A 115 -2.03 -6.67 15.42
CA SER A 115 -2.82 -7.78 14.89
C SER A 115 -3.97 -8.16 15.80
N ALA A 116 -3.73 -8.24 17.12
CA ALA A 116 -4.75 -8.56 18.11
C ALA A 116 -5.82 -7.46 18.18
N GLY A 117 -5.43 -6.18 18.10
CA GLY A 117 -6.39 -5.07 18.10
C GLY A 117 -7.22 -4.95 16.83
N LEU A 118 -6.76 -5.50 15.70
CA LEU A 118 -7.51 -5.55 14.44
C LEU A 118 -8.33 -6.83 14.28
N LEU A 119 -8.11 -7.84 15.13
CA LEU A 119 -8.87 -9.08 15.09
C LEU A 119 -10.34 -8.79 15.42
N GLY A 120 -11.24 -9.12 14.51
CA GLY A 120 -12.68 -8.83 14.64
C GLY A 120 -13.09 -7.39 14.33
N HIS A 121 -12.19 -6.53 13.83
CA HIS A 121 -12.57 -5.19 13.39
C HIS A 121 -13.43 -5.26 12.12
N GLU A 122 -14.73 -5.00 12.25
CA GLU A 122 -15.64 -4.90 11.12
C GLU A 122 -15.52 -3.55 10.41
N VAL A 123 -15.27 -3.58 9.10
CA VAL A 123 -15.32 -2.39 8.26
C VAL A 123 -16.79 -2.04 8.01
N SER A 124 -17.21 -0.84 8.40
CA SER A 124 -18.59 -0.37 8.24
C SER A 124 -19.03 -0.38 6.76
N GLU A 125 -20.32 -0.62 6.52
CA GLU A 125 -20.91 -0.62 5.18
C GLU A 125 -20.65 0.68 4.41
N GLU A 126 -20.71 1.83 5.09
CA GLU A 126 -20.37 3.13 4.49
C GLU A 126 -18.91 3.15 3.99
N THR A 127 -17.98 2.58 4.75
CA THR A 127 -16.57 2.52 4.37
C THR A 127 -16.35 1.52 3.23
N ARG A 128 -17.03 0.36 3.26
CA ARG A 128 -17.01 -0.63 2.16
C ARG A 128 -17.51 0.00 0.85
N LYS A 129 -18.63 0.73 0.91
CA LYS A 129 -19.20 1.43 -0.25
C LYS A 129 -18.23 2.47 -0.81
N LYS A 130 -17.58 3.25 0.05
CA LYS A 130 -16.54 4.22 -0.38
C LYS A 130 -15.37 3.51 -1.05
N LEU A 131 -14.90 2.38 -0.51
CA LEU A 131 -13.82 1.59 -1.11
C LEU A 131 -14.22 0.99 -2.46
N SER A 132 -15.46 0.52 -2.61
CA SER A 132 -15.96 -0.02 -3.89
C SER A 132 -16.14 1.05 -4.97
N GLN A 133 -16.38 2.31 -4.59
CA GLN A 133 -16.52 3.43 -5.50
C GLN A 133 -15.18 3.99 -5.99
N VAL A 134 -14.05 3.51 -5.46
CA VAL A 134 -12.72 3.95 -5.90
C VAL A 134 -12.45 3.41 -7.30
N GLU A 135 -12.52 4.27 -8.31
CA GLU A 135 -12.10 3.92 -9.66
C GLU A 135 -10.58 3.79 -9.74
N PHE A 136 -10.13 2.68 -10.32
CA PHE A 136 -8.73 2.47 -10.65
C PHE A 136 -8.47 3.00 -12.05
N THR A 137 -7.92 4.21 -12.14
CA THR A 137 -7.44 4.78 -13.41
C THR A 137 -6.37 3.88 -14.03
N GLU A 138 -6.24 3.91 -15.36
CA GLU A 138 -5.19 3.15 -16.07
C GLU A 138 -3.79 3.47 -15.55
N GLU A 139 -3.50 4.74 -15.24
CA GLU A 139 -2.24 5.14 -14.63
C GLU A 139 -2.02 4.46 -13.26
N ARG A 140 -3.06 4.41 -12.41
CA ARG A 140 -2.97 3.74 -11.11
C ARG A 140 -2.77 2.23 -11.26
N ARG A 141 -3.45 1.59 -12.23
CA ARG A 141 -3.26 0.17 -12.55
C ARG A 141 -1.83 -0.09 -13.00
N ARG A 142 -1.29 0.74 -13.89
CA ARG A 142 0.11 0.69 -14.34
C ARG A 142 1.08 0.84 -13.17
N ASN A 143 0.85 1.79 -12.27
CA ASN A 143 1.71 1.99 -11.10
C ASN A 143 1.68 0.81 -10.12
N ILE A 144 0.50 0.25 -9.85
CA ILE A 144 0.38 -0.99 -9.05
C ILE A 144 1.11 -2.14 -9.73
N SER A 145 0.90 -2.32 -11.03
CA SER A 145 1.56 -3.35 -11.84
C SER A 145 3.08 -3.21 -11.80
N GLN A 146 3.61 -1.99 -11.97
CA GLN A 146 5.05 -1.70 -11.90
C GLN A 146 5.63 -1.89 -10.49
N ALA A 147 4.89 -1.55 -9.44
CA ALA A 147 5.32 -1.74 -8.05
C ALA A 147 5.35 -3.23 -7.65
N GLN A 148 4.39 -4.01 -8.13
CA GLN A 148 4.36 -5.47 -7.97
C GLN A 148 5.33 -6.19 -8.92
N SER A 149 6.12 -5.43 -9.68
CA SER A 149 6.89 -5.93 -10.79
C SER A 149 8.37 -6.10 -10.41
N ALA A 150 8.90 -7.31 -10.66
CA ALA A 150 10.32 -7.64 -10.55
C ALA A 150 10.88 -7.38 -9.13
N GLU A 151 12.06 -6.76 -9.04
CA GLU A 151 12.81 -6.59 -7.79
C GLU A 151 12.11 -5.73 -6.74
N LYS A 152 11.14 -4.93 -7.19
CA LYS A 152 10.34 -4.05 -6.34
C LYS A 152 9.19 -4.78 -5.66
N SER A 153 8.82 -5.98 -6.13
CA SER A 153 7.80 -6.78 -5.46
C SER A 153 8.31 -7.22 -4.10
N ASN A 154 7.47 -7.12 -3.06
CA ASN A 154 7.80 -7.64 -1.73
C ASN A 154 7.99 -9.18 -1.70
N THR A 155 7.50 -9.87 -2.73
CA THR A 155 7.72 -11.31 -2.94
C THR A 155 9.04 -11.63 -3.61
N TRP A 156 9.74 -10.65 -4.19
CA TRP A 156 11.07 -10.86 -4.76
C TRP A 156 12.09 -11.09 -3.64
N LYS A 157 12.75 -12.25 -3.67
CA LYS A 157 13.78 -12.65 -2.71
C LYS A 157 15.18 -12.61 -3.33
N GLY A 158 15.45 -11.63 -4.19
CA GLY A 158 16.76 -11.50 -4.85
C GLY A 158 17.05 -12.62 -5.85
N GLY A 159 16.03 -13.09 -6.59
CA GLY A 159 16.14 -14.21 -7.54
C GLY A 159 15.66 -15.57 -7.01
N VAL A 160 15.52 -15.70 -5.68
CA VAL A 160 15.12 -16.93 -4.98
C VAL A 160 13.59 -17.01 -4.84
N SER A 161 12.84 -16.92 -5.94
CA SER A 161 11.39 -17.19 -5.88
C SER A 161 11.04 -18.47 -6.63
N ARG A 162 10.57 -19.46 -5.87
CA ARG A 162 9.93 -20.72 -6.30
C ARG A 162 8.98 -20.65 -7.50
N HIS A 163 8.42 -19.48 -7.79
CA HIS A 163 7.74 -19.20 -9.04
C HIS A 163 8.32 -17.93 -9.67
N LEU A 164 9.14 -18.09 -10.70
CA LEU A 164 9.26 -17.07 -11.75
C LEU A 164 7.83 -16.80 -12.26
N TYR A 165 7.19 -15.75 -11.73
CA TYR A 165 5.79 -15.45 -11.98
C TYR A 165 5.52 -15.49 -13.49
N PHE A 166 4.57 -16.35 -13.88
CA PHE A 166 4.18 -16.76 -15.24
C PHE A 166 3.94 -15.62 -16.25
N GLY A 167 3.90 -14.35 -15.82
CA GLY A 167 3.82 -13.19 -16.72
C GLY A 167 5.19 -12.59 -17.12
N LYS A 168 6.22 -12.67 -16.27
CA LYS A 168 7.51 -11.98 -16.48
C LYS A 168 8.62 -12.88 -17.02
N GLY A 169 8.61 -14.17 -16.65
CA GLY A 169 9.53 -15.16 -17.22
C GLY A 169 9.39 -15.24 -18.74
N LYS A 170 8.17 -15.12 -19.27
CA LYS A 170 7.92 -15.15 -20.72
C LYS A 170 8.58 -14.00 -21.48
N TYR A 171 8.58 -12.78 -20.95
CA TYR A 171 9.27 -11.66 -21.63
C TYR A 171 10.76 -11.93 -21.74
N ARG A 172 11.37 -12.47 -20.68
CA ARG A 172 12.78 -12.79 -20.66
C ARG A 172 13.13 -13.95 -21.58
N LEU A 173 12.31 -15.01 -21.56
CA LEU A 173 12.44 -16.10 -22.52
C LEU A 173 12.31 -15.60 -23.95
N LYS A 174 11.39 -14.67 -24.23
CA LYS A 174 11.26 -14.06 -25.56
C LYS A 174 12.48 -13.22 -25.96
N LYS A 175 13.12 -12.54 -25.01
CA LYS A 175 14.37 -11.79 -25.27
C LYS A 175 15.55 -12.73 -25.59
N ILE A 176 15.64 -13.88 -24.90
CA ILE A 176 16.74 -14.84 -25.05
C ILE A 176 16.51 -15.76 -26.26
N PHE A 177 15.32 -16.36 -26.35
CA PHE A 177 14.99 -17.40 -27.33
C PHE A 177 14.15 -16.88 -28.53
N GLY A 178 13.82 -15.60 -28.56
CA GLY A 178 13.04 -14.95 -29.61
C GLY A 178 11.51 -14.98 -29.41
N GLU A 179 10.82 -14.12 -30.16
CA GLU A 179 9.36 -14.07 -30.22
C GLU A 179 8.87 -14.38 -31.65
N PRO A 180 7.91 -15.31 -31.84
CA PRO A 180 7.21 -16.12 -30.83
C PRO A 180 8.08 -17.25 -30.26
N LEU A 181 7.81 -17.63 -29.00
CA LEU A 181 8.48 -18.77 -28.38
C LEU A 181 8.16 -20.06 -29.12
N LYS A 182 9.20 -20.84 -29.40
CA LYS A 182 9.10 -22.18 -29.99
C LYS A 182 9.50 -23.22 -28.95
N CYS A 183 8.96 -24.43 -29.05
CA CYS A 183 9.43 -25.55 -28.25
C CYS A 183 10.82 -25.97 -28.75
N PHE A 184 11.80 -26.04 -27.86
CA PHE A 184 13.17 -26.44 -28.19
C PHE A 184 13.40 -27.96 -28.14
N PHE A 185 12.34 -28.76 -27.98
CA PHE A 185 12.49 -30.21 -28.02
C PHE A 185 12.68 -30.66 -29.48
N PRO A 186 13.68 -31.49 -29.82
CA PRO A 186 13.95 -31.89 -31.20
C PRO A 186 12.76 -32.53 -31.88
N GLY A 187 12.52 -32.14 -33.14
CA GLY A 187 11.37 -32.61 -33.93
C GLY A 187 10.03 -32.00 -33.52
N CYS A 188 9.98 -31.12 -32.52
CA CYS A 188 8.77 -30.42 -32.13
C CYS A 188 8.56 -29.15 -32.98
N ASP A 189 7.39 -29.02 -33.59
CA ASP A 189 6.98 -27.87 -34.40
C ASP A 189 6.12 -26.85 -33.63
N LYS A 190 6.00 -27.01 -32.30
CA LYS A 190 5.10 -26.18 -31.48
C LYS A 190 5.63 -24.77 -31.31
N VAL A 191 4.82 -23.79 -31.69
CA VAL A 191 5.06 -22.35 -31.60
C VAL A 191 3.91 -21.67 -30.87
N GLU A 192 4.23 -20.89 -29.83
CA GLU A 192 3.26 -20.15 -29.02
C GLU A 192 2.37 -19.26 -29.90
N GLY A 193 1.05 -19.37 -29.72
CA GLY A 193 0.05 -18.59 -30.46
C GLY A 193 -0.29 -19.12 -31.85
N LYS A 194 0.51 -20.02 -32.44
CA LYS A 194 0.21 -20.66 -33.73
C LYS A 194 -0.49 -21.99 -33.57
N ASN A 195 0.18 -22.98 -32.97
CA ASN A 195 -0.28 -24.37 -32.85
C ASN A 195 -0.18 -24.91 -31.40
N THR A 196 0.16 -24.05 -30.44
CA THR A 196 0.02 -24.28 -28.99
C THR A 196 -0.40 -23.00 -28.28
N LYS A 197 -1.18 -23.13 -27.20
CA LYS A 197 -1.63 -22.00 -26.38
C LYS A 197 -0.49 -21.33 -25.62
N SER A 198 0.48 -22.13 -25.17
CA SER A 198 1.67 -21.65 -24.45
C SER A 198 2.87 -22.58 -24.67
N VAL A 199 4.04 -21.97 -24.53
CA VAL A 199 5.34 -22.64 -24.31
C VAL A 199 5.79 -22.18 -22.93
N ASP A 200 6.15 -23.13 -22.06
CA ASP A 200 6.50 -22.90 -20.66
C ASP A 200 8.01 -23.04 -20.45
N CYS A 201 8.53 -22.41 -19.40
CA CYS A 201 9.93 -22.53 -19.00
C CYS A 201 10.18 -23.87 -18.31
N HIS A 202 11.20 -24.60 -18.72
CA HIS A 202 11.72 -25.76 -18.00
C HIS A 202 13.10 -25.44 -17.42
N HIS A 203 13.36 -25.87 -16.19
CA HIS A 203 14.65 -25.77 -15.50
C HIS A 203 15.44 -27.05 -15.71
N LEU A 204 16.61 -26.97 -16.35
CA LEU A 204 17.38 -28.16 -16.76
C LEU A 204 17.88 -28.99 -15.58
N ASP A 205 18.24 -28.33 -14.48
CA ASP A 205 18.67 -28.97 -13.24
C ASP A 205 17.52 -29.37 -12.29
N GLY A 206 16.28 -29.00 -12.64
CA GLY A 206 15.11 -29.19 -11.78
C GLY A 206 15.05 -28.28 -10.53
N ASP A 207 16.04 -27.42 -10.32
CA ASP A 207 16.06 -26.46 -9.22
C ASP A 207 15.36 -25.14 -9.62
N HIS A 208 14.12 -24.99 -9.15
CA HIS A 208 13.33 -23.77 -9.39
C HIS A 208 13.89 -22.52 -8.71
N GLU A 209 14.89 -22.64 -7.84
CA GLU A 209 15.59 -21.50 -7.23
C GLU A 209 16.83 -21.08 -8.05
N ASN A 210 17.36 -21.98 -8.90
CA ASN A 210 18.47 -21.67 -9.81
C ASN A 210 17.97 -20.96 -11.08
N ASN A 211 17.84 -19.63 -10.99
CA ASN A 211 17.24 -18.78 -12.02
C ASN A 211 18.26 -17.79 -12.61
N PRO A 212 19.29 -18.27 -13.34
CA PRO A 212 20.34 -17.40 -13.83
C PRO A 212 19.79 -16.41 -14.86
N LEU A 213 20.31 -15.19 -14.81
CA LEU A 213 19.78 -14.06 -15.56
C LEU A 213 19.96 -14.20 -17.09
N ASP A 214 20.92 -15.00 -17.49
CA ASP A 214 21.29 -15.27 -18.88
C ASP A 214 20.45 -16.37 -19.54
N GLY A 215 19.62 -17.07 -18.76
CA GLY A 215 18.82 -18.20 -19.23
C GLY A 215 19.60 -19.51 -19.39
N SER A 216 20.82 -19.61 -18.88
CA SER A 216 21.68 -20.81 -18.95
C SER A 216 21.11 -22.07 -18.27
N ASN A 217 20.02 -21.93 -17.51
CA ASN A 217 19.30 -23.05 -16.90
C ASN A 217 17.86 -23.18 -17.42
N TRP A 218 17.49 -22.49 -18.51
CA TRP A 218 16.11 -22.45 -18.99
C TRP A 218 15.97 -23.01 -20.40
N LEU A 219 14.89 -23.76 -20.62
CA LEU A 219 14.52 -24.25 -21.95
C LEU A 219 13.02 -24.06 -22.21
N PRO A 220 12.63 -23.35 -23.28
CA PRO A 220 11.21 -23.24 -23.64
C PRO A 220 10.68 -24.57 -24.19
N LEU A 221 9.71 -25.17 -23.50
CA LEU A 221 9.08 -26.44 -23.89
C LEU A 221 7.55 -26.30 -23.98
N CYS A 222 6.94 -26.98 -24.95
CA CYS A 222 5.49 -27.11 -24.96
C CYS A 222 5.04 -28.03 -23.81
N ARG A 223 3.78 -27.93 -23.38
CA ARG A 223 3.26 -28.67 -22.23
C ARG A 223 3.55 -30.19 -22.27
N LYS A 224 3.45 -30.82 -23.44
CA LYS A 224 3.72 -32.27 -23.59
C LYS A 224 5.18 -32.59 -23.27
N HIS A 225 6.13 -31.88 -23.87
CA HIS A 225 7.56 -32.11 -23.65
C HIS A 225 8.01 -31.64 -22.27
N HIS A 226 7.43 -30.57 -21.74
CA HIS A 226 7.65 -30.13 -20.36
C HIS A 226 7.30 -31.26 -19.37
N MET A 227 6.11 -31.85 -19.52
CA MET A 227 5.69 -32.99 -18.70
C MET A 227 6.56 -34.24 -18.93
N LEU A 228 7.04 -34.48 -20.16
CA LEU A 228 7.93 -35.61 -20.45
C LEU A 228 9.26 -35.46 -19.72
N VAL A 229 9.93 -34.31 -19.85
CA VAL A 229 11.24 -34.06 -19.22
C VAL A 229 11.13 -34.03 -17.69
N ASP A 230 10.01 -33.55 -17.14
CA ASP A 230 9.72 -33.61 -15.71
C ASP A 230 9.42 -35.03 -15.18
N GLY A 231 9.20 -36.02 -16.06
CA GLY A 231 8.72 -37.35 -15.66
C GLY A 231 7.27 -37.37 -15.17
N ARG A 232 6.47 -36.36 -15.56
CA ARG A 232 5.04 -36.23 -15.21
C ARG A 232 4.10 -36.72 -16.31
N LEU A 233 4.63 -37.13 -17.46
CA LEU A 233 3.83 -37.68 -18.56
C LEU A 233 3.43 -39.12 -18.20
N ARG A 234 2.12 -39.39 -18.10
CA ARG A 234 1.62 -40.68 -17.59
C ARG A 234 2.08 -41.91 -18.39
N SER A 235 2.40 -41.73 -19.66
CA SER A 235 2.77 -42.82 -20.57
C SER A 235 4.28 -43.00 -20.73
N SER A 236 5.12 -42.19 -20.08
CA SER A 236 6.56 -42.26 -20.28
C SER A 236 7.24 -43.24 -19.35
N THR A 237 8.20 -44.01 -19.86
CA THR A 237 9.09 -44.84 -19.01
C THR A 237 10.24 -44.00 -18.42
N PRO A 238 10.89 -44.43 -17.33
CA PRO A 238 12.05 -43.73 -16.78
C PRO A 238 13.17 -43.52 -17.81
N GLU A 239 13.42 -44.50 -18.68
CA GLU A 239 14.43 -44.40 -19.74
C GLU A 239 14.06 -43.36 -20.81
N GLU A 240 12.77 -43.22 -21.12
CA GLU A 240 12.31 -42.17 -22.03
C GLU A 240 12.46 -40.78 -21.43
N VAL A 241 12.21 -40.64 -20.12
CA VAL A 241 12.39 -39.38 -19.38
C VAL A 241 13.87 -38.99 -19.34
N GLU A 242 14.76 -39.94 -19.05
CA GLU A 242 16.22 -39.70 -19.04
C GLU A 242 16.73 -39.29 -20.42
N LYS A 243 16.38 -40.03 -21.47
CA LYS A 243 16.71 -39.67 -22.86
C LYS A 243 16.18 -38.28 -23.24
N ALA A 244 14.98 -37.93 -22.79
CA ALA A 244 14.39 -36.61 -23.05
C ALA A 244 15.16 -35.49 -22.34
N ARG A 245 15.66 -35.72 -21.11
CA ARG A 245 16.51 -34.78 -20.37
C ARG A 245 17.85 -34.56 -21.05
N ASP A 246 18.52 -35.64 -21.45
CA ASP A 246 19.81 -35.57 -22.14
C ASP A 246 19.68 -34.78 -23.45
N LEU A 247 18.62 -35.07 -24.20
CA LEU A 247 18.33 -34.40 -25.46
C LEU A 247 18.02 -32.91 -25.24
N ALA A 248 17.22 -32.57 -24.23
CA ALA A 248 16.91 -31.19 -23.88
C ALA A 248 18.17 -30.40 -23.48
N SER A 249 19.02 -30.98 -22.63
CA SER A 249 20.29 -30.38 -22.20
C SER A 249 21.25 -30.17 -23.36
N LYS A 250 21.34 -31.12 -24.29
CA LYS A 250 22.17 -30.99 -25.48
C LYS A 250 21.71 -29.85 -26.38
N VAL A 251 20.42 -29.78 -26.70
CA VAL A 251 19.87 -28.69 -27.53
C VAL A 251 20.05 -27.33 -26.87
N HIS A 252 19.89 -27.27 -25.55
CA HIS A 252 20.16 -26.04 -24.82
C HIS A 252 21.63 -25.62 -24.97
N ALA A 253 22.58 -26.53 -24.77
CA ALA A 253 24.00 -26.25 -24.91
C ALA A 253 24.36 -25.78 -26.32
N ASP A 254 23.81 -26.44 -27.36
CA ASP A 254 24.00 -26.05 -28.76
C ASP A 254 23.43 -24.65 -29.03
N HIS A 255 22.21 -24.37 -28.57
CA HIS A 255 21.59 -23.04 -28.71
C HIS A 255 22.41 -21.94 -28.02
N MET A 256 22.86 -22.18 -26.80
CA MET A 256 23.70 -21.22 -26.06
C MET A 256 25.02 -21.00 -26.78
N LYS A 257 25.66 -22.04 -27.31
CA LYS A 257 26.91 -21.89 -28.07
C LYS A 257 26.75 -21.05 -29.33
N GLU A 258 25.62 -21.19 -30.03
CA GLU A 258 25.36 -20.49 -31.30
C GLU A 258 24.85 -19.06 -31.11
N ASN A 259 24.06 -18.80 -30.06
CA ASN A 259 23.29 -17.57 -29.92
C ASN A 259 23.73 -16.68 -28.75
N TYR A 260 24.58 -17.19 -27.85
CA TYR A 260 25.04 -16.42 -26.69
C TYR A 260 26.29 -15.59 -27.03
N VAL A 261 26.10 -14.29 -27.25
CA VAL A 261 27.17 -13.36 -27.67
C VAL A 261 27.88 -12.66 -26.49
N GLY A 262 27.58 -13.05 -25.24
CA GLY A 262 28.19 -12.46 -24.05
C GLY A 262 27.49 -11.21 -23.52
N GLU A 263 27.49 -11.10 -22.19
CA GLU A 263 26.78 -10.14 -21.33
C GLU A 263 25.28 -9.96 -21.61
N VAL A 264 24.46 -10.85 -21.03
CA VAL A 264 23.05 -10.52 -20.80
C VAL A 264 22.98 -9.42 -19.75
N LYS A 265 22.96 -8.18 -20.24
CA LYS A 265 22.67 -6.97 -19.47
C LYS A 265 21.48 -7.19 -18.55
N ALA A 266 21.55 -6.62 -17.34
CA ALA A 266 20.48 -6.73 -16.36
C ALA A 266 19.14 -6.28 -16.97
N TYR A 267 18.00 -6.74 -16.44
CA TYR A 267 16.66 -6.42 -17.00
C TYR A 267 16.37 -4.90 -17.15
N HIS A 268 17.17 -4.06 -16.49
CA HIS A 268 17.08 -2.61 -16.49
C HIS A 268 18.17 -1.88 -17.31
N GLU A 269 19.05 -2.62 -18.00
CA GLU A 269 20.11 -2.13 -18.89
C GLU A 269 19.81 -2.49 -20.36
#